data_AF-A0A9E1X941-F1
#
_entry.id   AF-A0A9E1X941-F1
#
_cell.length_a   1.000
_cell.length_b   1.000
_cell.length_c   1.000
_cell.angle_alpha   90.00
_cell.angle_beta   90.00
_cell.angle_gamma   90.00
#
_symmetry.space_group_name_H-M   'P 1'
#
loop_
_entity.id
_entity.type
_entity.pdbx_description
1 polymer ?
#
loop_
_entity_poly.entity_id
_entity_poly.type
_entity_poly.pdbx_seq_one_letter_code
_entity_poly.pdbx_strand_id
1 'polypeptide(L)'
;MMKMFKILLPFTLFTGLLFSQSIEGNWQLGAVIVEYTYVVRDSASAEDATAVYDVTGSWPSSAAPAYTHSLKSYDIGDTIAVALVPLVTPALLDSFGVVMNVNLNDDGTFTINEGSIYPTTETLNCSTFATFPAVEEAGTWIGTPGYDHVDDPNHPYAHSRGWGISLSEVFAQFSAPDLVGGTYGVDYGVGTDMENWGMVTVDYTDDSHQTPAGLEIYWEAHDGAASGLGVDSTASELNGVTGIPVAPADTVTISNMDDYLYYYENDLWESLGWTGEDNLSVPMLGGSGQPIDPTNPDSYEVDPATGDTTGAGQVAANWGYIFDPMGSDDTLFNGDEPLAPTGYFFTYNFLEAAGIFPAVMNAQMGVIGLEGALAAAADSVAILYVDAATSAYIGTQVSSSLFAEYNACFPVGGAACAAIFQKGPTASLLGVRQACDDTCGVDDSGWDYDPTDGTGRLIFEIDNNCIPDNTTQRVRTFWGNTQLEVDEEAPLAQKFEVYGNYPNPFNPSTQIKFATEKSSDVTITIYSILGQEMTVLQNGILNAGTYNISWFGTDRYGNKVPSGVYFYEVRSDNRIQKGKMLLLK
;
A
#
# COMPACT_ATOMS: atom_id res chain seq x y z
N MET A 1 -89.69 -0.91 30.18
CA MET A 1 -88.92 -1.50 31.30
C MET A 1 -87.72 -2.21 30.68
N MET A 2 -86.50 -1.73 30.98
CA MET A 2 -85.16 -2.39 30.92
C MET A 2 -84.82 -3.33 29.75
N LYS A 3 -83.67 -3.28 29.07
CA LYS A 3 -82.43 -2.49 29.18
C LYS A 3 -81.67 -2.72 27.85
N MET A 4 -81.10 -1.66 27.28
CA MET A 4 -79.94 -1.73 26.38
C MET A 4 -78.79 -2.45 27.09
N PHE A 5 -78.07 -3.33 26.40
CA PHE A 5 -76.64 -3.50 26.62
C PHE A 5 -75.93 -3.70 25.29
N LYS A 6 -75.00 -2.77 25.04
CA LYS A 6 -74.24 -2.59 23.81
C LYS A 6 -73.09 -3.60 23.79
N ILE A 7 -72.88 -4.24 22.64
CA ILE A 7 -71.64 -4.94 22.32
C ILE A 7 -70.57 -3.86 22.11
N LEU A 8 -69.57 -3.82 22.99
CA LEU A 8 -68.32 -3.10 22.76
C LEU A 8 -67.42 -4.02 21.92
N LEU A 9 -67.15 -3.63 20.68
CA LEU A 9 -65.95 -4.08 19.96
C LEU A 9 -64.95 -2.93 20.05
N PRO A 10 -63.75 -3.09 20.64
CA PRO A 10 -62.75 -2.05 20.63
C PRO A 10 -62.20 -1.91 19.20
N PHE A 11 -62.44 -0.75 18.59
CA PHE A 11 -61.73 -0.32 17.40
C PHE A 11 -60.33 0.12 17.87
N THR A 12 -59.40 -0.82 17.98
CA THR A 12 -57.97 -0.50 18.05
C THR A 12 -57.56 0.00 16.67
N LEU A 13 -57.54 1.33 16.55
CA LEU A 13 -56.90 2.03 15.44
C LEU A 13 -55.38 1.83 15.59
N PHE A 14 -54.84 0.73 15.06
CA PHE A 14 -53.41 0.62 14.80
C PHE A 14 -53.10 1.59 13.67
N THR A 15 -52.77 2.83 14.03
CA THR A 15 -52.10 3.79 13.15
C THR A 15 -50.63 3.81 13.55
N GLY A 16 -49.99 2.67 13.35
CA GLY A 16 -48.57 2.66 13.04
C GLY A 16 -48.50 2.73 11.52
N LEU A 17 -48.20 3.90 10.96
CA LEU A 17 -47.64 3.95 9.62
C LEU A 17 -46.29 3.23 9.73
N LEU A 18 -46.27 1.94 9.42
CA LEU A 18 -45.03 1.25 9.12
C LEU A 18 -44.59 1.83 7.78
N PHE A 19 -43.67 2.80 7.81
CA PHE A 19 -42.99 3.27 6.62
C PHE A 19 -42.11 2.11 6.12
N SER A 20 -42.22 1.78 4.83
CA SER A 20 -41.43 0.71 4.23
C SER A 20 -40.02 1.22 3.98
N GLN A 21 -39.12 1.00 4.92
CA GLN A 21 -37.69 1.28 4.81
C GLN A 21 -37.00 0.12 4.05
N SER A 22 -37.33 0.00 2.77
CA SER A 22 -36.88 -1.11 1.92
C SER A 22 -35.50 -0.83 1.36
N ILE A 23 -34.64 -1.86 1.29
CA ILE A 23 -33.39 -1.84 0.50
C ILE A 23 -33.51 -2.68 -0.77
N GLU A 24 -34.66 -3.33 -0.94
CA GLU A 24 -34.91 -4.22 -2.05
C GLU A 24 -34.74 -3.50 -3.38
N GLY A 25 -33.89 -4.05 -4.23
CA GLY A 25 -33.56 -3.42 -5.50
C GLY A 25 -32.35 -4.05 -6.19
N ASN A 26 -32.18 -3.67 -7.45
CA ASN A 26 -30.97 -3.94 -8.21
C ASN A 26 -30.02 -2.75 -8.07
N TRP A 27 -28.81 -3.01 -7.62
CA TRP A 27 -27.81 -2.01 -7.29
C TRP A 27 -26.59 -2.20 -8.16
N GLN A 28 -26.15 -1.12 -8.79
CA GLN A 28 -24.94 -1.09 -9.60
C GLN A 28 -23.84 -0.31 -8.89
N LEU A 29 -22.65 -0.91 -8.82
CA LEU A 29 -21.49 -0.29 -8.20
C LEU A 29 -21.05 0.93 -9.00
N GLY A 30 -20.84 2.02 -8.27
CA GLY A 30 -20.42 3.30 -8.81
C GLY A 30 -19.07 3.81 -8.39
N ALA A 31 -18.62 3.34 -7.24
CA ALA A 31 -17.28 3.53 -6.75
C ALA A 31 -16.97 2.45 -5.72
N VAL A 32 -15.72 2.05 -5.65
CA VAL A 32 -15.22 1.18 -4.58
C VAL A 32 -13.85 1.65 -4.14
N ILE A 33 -13.64 1.62 -2.84
CA ILE A 33 -12.36 1.85 -2.20
C ILE A 33 -12.09 0.60 -1.38
N VAL A 34 -11.04 -0.12 -1.73
CA VAL A 34 -10.54 -1.26 -0.96
C VAL A 34 -9.20 -0.86 -0.38
N GLU A 35 -9.05 -0.97 0.93
CA GLU A 35 -7.80 -0.76 1.65
C GLU A 35 -7.43 -2.07 2.36
N TYR A 36 -6.21 -2.54 2.10
CA TYR A 36 -5.60 -3.65 2.81
C TYR A 36 -4.45 -3.11 3.66
N THR A 37 -4.49 -3.41 4.96
CA THR A 37 -3.35 -3.18 5.86
C THR A 37 -2.75 -4.53 6.19
N TYR A 38 -1.47 -4.72 5.85
CA TYR A 38 -0.74 -5.96 6.09
C TYR A 38 0.16 -5.78 7.30
N VAL A 39 -0.07 -6.57 8.36
CA VAL A 39 0.74 -6.53 9.59
C VAL A 39 1.46 -7.86 9.75
N VAL A 40 2.75 -7.82 10.10
CA VAL A 40 3.57 -9.02 10.26
C VAL A 40 3.00 -9.88 11.38
N ARG A 41 2.82 -11.17 11.11
CA ARG A 41 2.45 -12.17 12.10
C ARG A 41 3.52 -13.24 12.25
N ASP A 42 3.39 -14.06 13.28
CA ASP A 42 4.20 -15.27 13.39
C ASP A 42 3.80 -16.31 12.33
N SER A 43 4.78 -17.06 11.85
CA SER A 43 4.65 -18.14 10.89
C SER A 43 4.20 -19.40 11.63
N ALA A 44 2.90 -19.61 11.73
CA ALA A 44 2.31 -20.72 12.47
C ALA A 44 1.79 -21.83 11.53
N SER A 45 1.30 -21.49 10.34
CA SER A 45 0.64 -22.43 9.44
C SER A 45 1.64 -23.27 8.65
N ALA A 46 1.26 -24.51 8.33
CA ALA A 46 2.03 -25.35 7.41
C ALA A 46 2.16 -24.74 6.00
N GLU A 47 1.28 -23.80 5.65
CA GLU A 47 1.28 -23.07 4.39
C GLU A 47 2.32 -21.93 4.37
N ASP A 48 2.90 -21.56 5.52
CA ASP A 48 3.95 -20.54 5.67
C ASP A 48 5.35 -21.09 5.33
N ALA A 49 5.46 -22.19 4.57
CA ALA A 49 6.72 -22.89 4.33
C ALA A 49 7.79 -22.03 3.62
N THR A 50 7.38 -20.96 2.93
CA THR A 50 8.25 -20.00 2.23
C THR A 50 8.37 -18.67 2.97
N ALA A 51 7.87 -18.58 4.20
CA ALA A 51 7.88 -17.37 4.98
C ALA A 51 9.30 -16.87 5.29
N VAL A 52 9.50 -15.57 5.09
CA VAL A 52 10.69 -14.83 5.48
C VAL A 52 10.25 -13.55 6.20
N TYR A 53 11.13 -12.98 7.02
CA TYR A 53 10.90 -11.72 7.72
C TYR A 53 11.81 -10.60 7.21
N ASP A 54 12.67 -10.93 6.26
CA ASP A 54 13.64 -10.02 5.67
C ASP A 54 13.24 -9.73 4.23
N VAL A 55 13.33 -8.47 3.83
CA VAL A 55 13.41 -8.08 2.43
C VAL A 55 14.87 -8.20 2.03
N THR A 56 15.18 -9.23 1.25
CA THR A 56 16.54 -9.47 0.79
C THR A 56 16.74 -9.06 -0.66
N GLY A 57 17.98 -8.69 -0.98
CA GLY A 57 18.47 -8.50 -2.33
C GLY A 57 19.61 -9.46 -2.62
N SER A 58 19.63 -10.01 -3.82
CA SER A 58 20.58 -11.03 -4.26
C SER A 58 21.39 -10.59 -5.47
N TRP A 59 22.65 -11.02 -5.51
CA TRP A 59 23.57 -10.82 -6.63
C TRP A 59 24.09 -12.16 -7.17
N PRO A 60 24.24 -12.34 -8.50
CA PRO A 60 23.85 -11.41 -9.57
C PRO A 60 22.36 -11.42 -9.86
N SER A 61 21.62 -12.39 -9.31
CA SER A 61 20.16 -12.49 -9.44
C SER A 61 19.59 -13.33 -8.31
N SER A 62 18.33 -13.08 -7.98
CA SER A 62 17.48 -13.86 -7.07
C SER A 62 17.32 -15.33 -7.50
N ALA A 63 17.37 -15.61 -8.80
CA ALA A 63 17.21 -16.96 -9.35
C ALA A 63 18.44 -17.86 -9.16
N ALA A 64 19.63 -17.26 -9.09
CA ALA A 64 20.90 -17.95 -8.91
C ALA A 64 21.86 -17.08 -8.07
N PRO A 65 21.54 -16.88 -6.76
CA PRO A 65 22.30 -15.97 -5.92
C PRO A 65 23.68 -16.55 -5.61
N ALA A 66 24.72 -15.75 -5.85
CA ALA A 66 26.05 -15.95 -5.28
C ALA A 66 26.16 -15.30 -3.90
N TYR A 67 25.38 -14.26 -3.64
CA TYR A 67 25.29 -13.56 -2.37
C TYR A 67 23.91 -12.95 -2.18
N THR A 68 23.46 -12.88 -0.93
CA THR A 68 22.18 -12.32 -0.52
C THR A 68 22.40 -11.40 0.68
N HIS A 69 21.80 -10.22 0.63
CA HIS A 69 21.90 -9.16 1.62
C HIS A 69 20.51 -8.82 2.16
N SER A 70 20.37 -8.65 3.47
CA SER A 70 19.11 -8.16 4.06
C SER A 70 19.09 -6.63 4.00
N LEU A 71 18.02 -6.07 3.43
CA LEU A 71 17.81 -4.63 3.27
C LEU A 71 16.89 -4.08 4.36
N LYS A 72 15.88 -4.86 4.75
CA LYS A 72 14.93 -4.51 5.79
C LYS A 72 14.44 -5.76 6.49
N SER A 73 14.49 -5.77 7.81
CA SER A 73 13.88 -6.81 8.63
C SER A 73 12.57 -6.29 9.22
N TYR A 74 11.62 -7.21 9.39
CA TYR A 74 10.32 -6.94 9.97
C TYR A 74 10.15 -7.73 11.27
N ASP A 75 9.78 -7.03 12.34
CA ASP A 75 9.39 -7.66 13.60
C ASP A 75 7.88 -7.97 13.59
N ILE A 76 7.46 -8.95 14.39
CA ILE A 76 6.04 -9.28 14.56
C ILE A 76 5.29 -8.06 15.08
N GLY A 77 4.20 -7.69 14.39
CA GLY A 77 3.41 -6.50 14.67
C GLY A 77 3.78 -5.27 13.84
N ASP A 78 4.88 -5.30 13.08
CA ASP A 78 5.21 -4.23 12.15
C ASP A 78 4.21 -4.17 10.99
N THR A 79 3.96 -2.96 10.47
CA THR A 79 3.18 -2.79 9.24
C THR A 79 4.08 -3.05 8.03
N ILE A 80 3.71 -4.02 7.20
CA ILE A 80 4.45 -4.41 6.00
C ILE A 80 4.24 -3.36 4.91
N ALA A 81 2.97 -3.15 4.55
CA ALA A 81 2.50 -2.25 3.51
C ALA A 81 1.01 -1.92 3.70
N VAL A 82 0.56 -0.85 3.06
CA VAL A 82 -0.85 -0.51 2.88
C VAL A 82 -1.15 -0.50 1.38
N ALA A 83 -2.05 -1.36 0.92
CA ALA A 83 -2.47 -1.41 -0.48
C ALA A 83 -3.86 -0.77 -0.64
N LEU A 84 -3.92 0.29 -1.44
CA LEU A 84 -5.16 1.02 -1.71
C LEU A 84 -5.60 0.82 -3.17
N VAL A 85 -6.86 0.44 -3.36
CA VAL A 85 -7.52 0.32 -4.67
C VAL A 85 -8.69 1.30 -4.73
N PRO A 86 -8.47 2.57 -5.11
CA PRO A 86 -9.50 3.60 -5.12
C PRO A 86 -10.13 3.74 -6.53
N LEU A 87 -11.09 2.88 -6.86
CA LEU A 87 -11.87 2.98 -8.10
C LEU A 87 -13.09 3.86 -7.89
N VAL A 88 -12.83 5.17 -7.82
CA VAL A 88 -13.80 6.14 -7.28
C VAL A 88 -14.67 6.81 -8.33
N THR A 89 -14.55 6.39 -9.58
CA THR A 89 -15.35 6.87 -10.71
C THR A 89 -15.72 5.72 -11.65
N PRO A 90 -16.83 5.83 -12.41
CA PRO A 90 -17.19 4.86 -13.44
C PRO A 90 -16.06 4.66 -14.47
N ALA A 91 -15.36 5.72 -14.86
CA ALA A 91 -14.24 5.60 -15.81
C ALA A 91 -13.07 4.77 -15.23
N LEU A 92 -12.78 4.90 -13.94
CA LEU A 92 -11.76 4.07 -13.27
C LEU A 92 -12.22 2.62 -13.17
N LEU A 93 -13.47 2.39 -12.76
CA LEU A 93 -14.10 1.07 -12.75
C LEU A 93 -13.97 0.39 -14.12
N ASP A 94 -14.39 1.06 -15.19
CA ASP A 94 -14.30 0.55 -16.56
C ASP A 94 -12.86 0.27 -17.01
N SER A 95 -11.90 1.11 -16.62
CA SER A 95 -10.48 0.95 -17.00
C SER A 95 -9.85 -0.32 -16.44
N PHE A 96 -10.36 -0.80 -15.30
CA PHE A 96 -9.98 -2.07 -14.68
C PHE A 96 -11.01 -3.18 -14.93
N GLY A 97 -12.05 -2.91 -15.74
CA GLY A 97 -13.12 -3.86 -16.05
C GLY A 97 -14.01 -4.20 -14.87
N VAL A 98 -14.00 -3.40 -13.80
CA VAL A 98 -14.80 -3.63 -12.60
C VAL A 98 -16.23 -3.19 -12.87
N VAL A 99 -17.14 -4.15 -12.87
CA VAL A 99 -18.59 -3.93 -12.94
C VAL A 99 -19.19 -4.79 -11.84
N MET A 100 -20.01 -4.26 -10.95
CA MET A 100 -20.76 -5.11 -10.02
C MET A 100 -22.23 -4.76 -10.03
N ASN A 101 -23.07 -5.79 -10.05
CA ASN A 101 -24.50 -5.68 -10.02
C ASN A 101 -25.06 -6.64 -8.96
N VAL A 102 -25.73 -6.11 -7.95
CA VAL A 102 -26.23 -6.88 -6.81
C VAL A 102 -27.73 -6.66 -6.65
N ASN A 103 -28.49 -7.76 -6.57
CA ASN A 103 -29.87 -7.70 -6.09
C ASN A 103 -29.86 -7.86 -4.56
N LEU A 104 -30.41 -6.89 -3.85
CA LEU A 104 -30.67 -6.97 -2.41
C LEU A 104 -32.16 -7.24 -2.21
N ASN A 105 -32.51 -8.07 -1.23
CA ASN A 105 -33.90 -8.37 -0.87
C ASN A 105 -34.13 -8.07 0.61
N ASP A 106 -35.34 -7.60 0.96
CA ASP A 106 -35.69 -7.27 2.35
C ASP A 106 -35.81 -8.52 3.27
N ASP A 107 -35.77 -9.72 2.70
CA ASP A 107 -35.77 -10.98 3.44
C ASP A 107 -34.38 -11.41 3.95
N GLY A 108 -33.36 -10.56 3.80
CA GLY A 108 -32.00 -10.85 4.25
C GLY A 108 -31.16 -11.64 3.24
N THR A 109 -31.60 -11.72 1.98
CA THR A 109 -30.84 -12.37 0.91
C THR A 109 -30.26 -11.36 -0.07
N PHE A 110 -29.16 -11.74 -0.72
CA PHE A 110 -28.62 -11.01 -1.86
C PHE A 110 -28.16 -11.93 -2.98
N THR A 111 -28.01 -11.38 -4.18
CA THR A 111 -27.43 -12.08 -5.33
C THR A 111 -26.48 -11.16 -6.05
N ILE A 112 -25.21 -11.57 -6.19
CA ILE A 112 -24.25 -10.98 -7.11
C ILE A 112 -24.54 -11.55 -8.48
N ASN A 113 -24.95 -10.70 -9.42
CA ASN A 113 -25.42 -11.12 -10.73
C ASN A 113 -24.26 -11.49 -11.66
N GLU A 114 -24.54 -12.41 -12.60
CA GLU A 114 -23.62 -12.82 -13.66
C GLU A 114 -23.00 -11.61 -14.38
N GLY A 115 -21.69 -11.68 -14.63
CA GLY A 115 -20.91 -10.60 -15.23
C GLY A 115 -20.37 -9.56 -14.25
N SER A 116 -20.60 -9.76 -12.94
CA SER A 116 -19.95 -8.93 -11.91
C SER A 116 -18.46 -9.28 -11.75
N ILE A 117 -17.65 -8.29 -11.39
CA ILE A 117 -16.19 -8.34 -11.21
C ILE A 117 -15.86 -7.55 -9.96
N TYR A 118 -15.17 -8.18 -9.00
CA TYR A 118 -14.85 -7.57 -7.70
C TYR A 118 -13.33 -7.33 -7.59
N PRO A 119 -12.86 -6.13 -7.21
CA PRO A 119 -11.45 -5.88 -6.96
C PRO A 119 -10.99 -6.56 -5.66
N THR A 120 -9.90 -7.32 -5.75
CA THR A 120 -9.23 -7.94 -4.61
C THR A 120 -7.70 -7.96 -4.82
N THR A 121 -6.96 -8.66 -3.98
CA THR A 121 -5.52 -8.89 -4.14
C THR A 121 -5.22 -10.38 -4.23
N GLU A 122 -4.22 -10.74 -5.03
CA GLU A 122 -3.63 -12.08 -5.04
C GLU A 122 -2.13 -12.00 -4.81
N THR A 123 -1.59 -13.03 -4.15
CA THR A 123 -0.15 -13.23 -4.02
C THR A 123 0.26 -14.42 -4.87
N LEU A 124 1.12 -14.19 -5.85
CA LEU A 124 1.72 -15.25 -6.67
C LEU A 124 3.25 -15.11 -6.66
N ASN A 125 3.94 -16.19 -6.31
CA ASN A 125 5.40 -16.22 -6.18
C ASN A 125 5.94 -15.07 -5.31
N CYS A 126 5.32 -14.82 -4.15
CA CYS A 126 5.66 -13.69 -3.25
C CYS A 126 5.67 -12.32 -3.94
N SER A 127 4.77 -12.11 -4.90
CA SER A 127 4.42 -10.78 -5.40
C SER A 127 2.92 -10.58 -5.18
N THR A 128 2.56 -9.59 -4.38
CA THR A 128 1.16 -9.21 -4.14
C THR A 128 0.74 -8.10 -5.09
N PHE A 129 -0.39 -8.28 -5.77
CA PHE A 129 -0.93 -7.30 -6.70
C PHE A 129 -2.46 -7.35 -6.73
N ALA A 130 -3.08 -6.26 -7.18
CA ALA A 130 -4.53 -6.20 -7.34
C ALA A 130 -5.00 -7.08 -8.51
N THR A 131 -6.08 -7.83 -8.28
CA THR A 131 -6.76 -8.65 -9.28
C THR A 131 -8.25 -8.31 -9.33
N PHE A 132 -8.88 -8.64 -10.45
CA PHE A 132 -10.28 -8.32 -10.72
C PHE A 132 -11.01 -9.56 -11.25
N PRO A 133 -11.21 -10.59 -10.42
CA PRO A 133 -11.92 -11.80 -10.81
C PRO A 133 -13.41 -11.54 -11.06
N ALA A 134 -13.99 -12.31 -11.98
CA ALA A 134 -15.44 -12.40 -12.11
C ALA A 134 -16.04 -13.11 -10.90
N VAL A 135 -17.18 -12.61 -10.44
CA VAL A 135 -17.89 -13.10 -9.24
C VAL A 135 -19.37 -13.25 -9.54
N GLU A 136 -19.97 -14.31 -9.01
CA GLU A 136 -21.41 -14.58 -9.07
C GLU A 136 -21.75 -15.49 -7.90
N GLU A 137 -22.70 -15.08 -7.06
CA GLU A 137 -23.14 -15.89 -5.93
C GLU A 137 -24.50 -15.44 -5.41
N ALA A 138 -25.12 -16.30 -4.61
CA ALA A 138 -26.23 -15.93 -3.74
C ALA A 138 -25.79 -16.08 -2.29
N GLY A 139 -26.04 -15.06 -1.48
CA GLY A 139 -25.63 -15.01 -0.09
C GLY A 139 -26.73 -14.49 0.83
N THR A 140 -26.40 -14.40 2.12
CA THR A 140 -27.31 -13.85 3.14
C THR A 140 -26.64 -12.71 3.87
N TRP A 141 -27.40 -11.65 4.09
CA TRP A 141 -27.03 -10.53 4.92
C TRP A 141 -27.94 -10.44 6.15
N ILE A 142 -27.40 -9.89 7.23
CA ILE A 142 -28.10 -9.59 8.47
C ILE A 142 -28.02 -8.10 8.74
N GLY A 143 -29.03 -7.52 9.37
CA GLY A 143 -29.00 -6.11 9.74
C GLY A 143 -29.69 -5.86 11.07
N THR A 144 -29.37 -4.74 11.70
CA THR A 144 -30.13 -4.28 12.86
C THR A 144 -31.53 -3.79 12.44
N PRO A 145 -32.54 -3.85 13.33
CA PRO A 145 -33.89 -3.44 12.97
C PRO A 145 -33.97 -1.93 12.64
N GLY A 146 -34.44 -1.60 11.43
CA GLY A 146 -34.66 -0.21 11.00
C GLY A 146 -33.38 0.55 10.65
N TYR A 147 -33.54 1.80 10.19
CA TYR A 147 -32.43 2.75 9.98
C TYR A 147 -32.52 3.89 11.00
N ASP A 148 -32.02 3.64 12.20
CA ASP A 148 -32.19 4.49 13.37
C ASP A 148 -30.98 5.40 13.66
N HIS A 149 -29.82 5.13 13.04
CA HIS A 149 -28.64 6.00 13.10
C HIS A 149 -28.72 7.10 12.03
N VAL A 150 -28.69 8.36 12.44
CA VAL A 150 -28.66 9.51 11.53
C VAL A 150 -27.20 9.92 11.34
N ASP A 151 -26.68 9.73 10.12
CA ASP A 151 -25.26 9.94 9.85
C ASP A 151 -24.87 11.41 9.78
N ASP A 152 -25.79 12.26 9.30
CA ASP A 152 -25.61 13.70 9.31
C ASP A 152 -26.88 14.38 9.85
N PRO A 153 -26.78 15.11 10.97
CA PRO A 153 -27.89 15.91 11.50
C PRO A 153 -28.46 16.94 10.52
N ASN A 154 -27.70 17.31 9.49
CA ASN A 154 -28.11 18.23 8.42
C ASN A 154 -28.66 17.51 7.18
N HIS A 155 -28.57 16.18 7.14
CA HIS A 155 -29.09 15.32 6.07
C HIS A 155 -30.13 14.31 6.60
N PRO A 156 -31.41 14.71 6.77
CA PRO A 156 -32.45 13.85 7.33
C PRO A 156 -32.85 12.67 6.42
N TYR A 157 -32.20 12.52 5.26
CA TYR A 157 -32.48 11.50 4.26
C TYR A 157 -31.41 10.41 4.20
N ALA A 158 -30.29 10.54 4.91
CA ALA A 158 -29.30 9.47 5.08
C ALA A 158 -29.52 8.82 6.43
N HIS A 159 -29.78 7.52 6.42
CA HIS A 159 -29.85 6.74 7.63
C HIS A 159 -29.02 5.47 7.50
N SER A 160 -28.32 5.15 8.57
CA SER A 160 -27.52 3.94 8.70
C SER A 160 -28.15 2.92 9.62
N ARG A 161 -27.78 1.67 9.36
CA ARG A 161 -28.01 0.53 10.25
C ARG A 161 -26.81 -0.40 10.22
N GLY A 162 -26.66 -1.23 11.25
CA GLY A 162 -25.69 -2.30 11.23
C GLY A 162 -25.99 -3.26 10.08
N TRP A 163 -24.95 -3.70 9.39
CA TRP A 163 -25.04 -4.65 8.28
C TRP A 163 -23.96 -5.72 8.43
N GLY A 164 -24.32 -6.97 8.19
CA GLY A 164 -23.41 -8.11 8.25
C GLY A 164 -23.63 -9.07 7.09
N ILE A 165 -22.58 -9.78 6.68
CA ILE A 165 -22.66 -10.90 5.75
C ILE A 165 -22.36 -12.18 6.54
N SER A 166 -23.32 -13.11 6.56
CA SER A 166 -23.18 -14.39 7.28
C SER A 166 -22.96 -15.59 6.37
N LEU A 167 -23.14 -15.43 5.06
CA LEU A 167 -22.86 -16.44 4.06
C LEU A 167 -22.51 -15.76 2.74
N SER A 168 -21.26 -15.96 2.32
CA SER A 168 -20.69 -15.52 1.05
C SER A 168 -19.42 -16.35 0.79
N GLU A 169 -19.20 -16.70 -0.47
CA GLU A 169 -17.95 -17.28 -0.99
C GLU A 169 -17.05 -16.18 -1.62
N VAL A 170 -17.58 -14.96 -1.79
CA VAL A 170 -16.88 -13.82 -2.40
C VAL A 170 -16.39 -12.79 -1.37
N PHE A 171 -17.24 -12.42 -0.43
CA PHE A 171 -16.98 -11.39 0.57
C PHE A 171 -16.59 -12.00 1.91
N ALA A 172 -15.84 -11.21 2.68
CA ALA A 172 -15.60 -11.49 4.09
C ALA A 172 -16.93 -11.61 4.85
N GLN A 173 -16.95 -12.45 5.87
CA GLN A 173 -18.04 -12.52 6.83
C GLN A 173 -17.85 -11.45 7.91
N PHE A 174 -18.93 -10.77 8.27
CA PHE A 174 -18.91 -9.72 9.29
C PHE A 174 -20.30 -9.52 9.89
N SER A 175 -20.36 -8.95 11.08
CA SER A 175 -21.60 -8.81 11.85
C SER A 175 -22.22 -7.43 11.74
N ALA A 176 -23.52 -7.34 12.00
CA ALA A 176 -24.27 -6.09 12.07
C ALA A 176 -24.24 -5.52 13.50
N PRO A 177 -23.52 -4.41 13.76
CA PRO A 177 -23.49 -3.76 15.07
C PRO A 177 -24.75 -2.93 15.35
N ASP A 178 -25.06 -2.74 16.63
CA ASP A 178 -26.04 -1.73 17.06
C ASP A 178 -25.40 -0.34 16.98
N LEU A 179 -25.71 0.41 15.92
CA LEU A 179 -25.14 1.74 15.69
C LEU A 179 -25.72 2.81 16.63
N VAL A 180 -26.89 2.59 17.24
CA VAL A 180 -27.54 3.59 18.10
C VAL A 180 -27.20 3.37 19.57
N GLY A 181 -27.24 2.12 20.02
CA GLY A 181 -26.93 1.74 21.40
C GLY A 181 -25.47 1.40 21.64
N GLY A 182 -24.73 1.00 20.60
CA GLY A 182 -23.34 0.56 20.69
C GLY A 182 -22.32 1.67 20.44
N THR A 183 -21.11 1.45 20.94
CA THR A 183 -19.97 2.37 20.85
C THR A 183 -18.82 1.70 20.09
N TYR A 184 -18.34 2.34 19.02
CA TYR A 184 -17.15 1.88 18.29
C TYR A 184 -15.90 1.81 19.20
N GLY A 185 -15.13 0.73 19.10
CA GLY A 185 -13.99 0.41 19.95
C GLY A 185 -14.35 -0.13 21.34
N VAL A 186 -15.65 -0.31 21.62
CA VAL A 186 -16.14 -0.93 22.87
C VAL A 186 -17.04 -2.12 22.56
N ASP A 187 -18.07 -1.91 21.74
CA ASP A 187 -19.06 -2.94 21.39
C ASP A 187 -18.79 -3.59 20.02
N TYR A 188 -18.14 -2.85 19.11
CA TYR A 188 -17.74 -3.31 17.78
C TYR A 188 -16.48 -2.59 17.30
N GLY A 189 -15.76 -3.19 16.36
CA GLY A 189 -14.46 -2.71 15.85
C GLY A 189 -13.26 -3.40 16.49
N VAL A 190 -12.05 -3.02 16.06
CA VAL A 190 -10.78 -3.65 16.45
C VAL A 190 -10.67 -3.88 17.96
N GLY A 191 -10.31 -5.10 18.36
CA GLY A 191 -10.13 -5.47 19.76
C GLY A 191 -11.42 -5.67 20.57
N THR A 192 -12.58 -5.72 19.92
CA THR A 192 -13.88 -6.07 20.55
C THR A 192 -14.31 -7.49 20.17
N ASP A 193 -15.36 -8.02 20.82
CA ASP A 193 -15.96 -9.32 20.45
C ASP A 193 -16.57 -9.31 19.03
N MET A 194 -16.83 -8.12 18.45
CA MET A 194 -17.32 -7.90 17.09
C MET A 194 -16.30 -7.09 16.28
N GLU A 195 -15.12 -7.67 16.11
CA GLU A 195 -14.02 -7.06 15.35
C GLU A 195 -14.35 -6.94 13.85
N ASN A 196 -15.00 -7.95 13.28
CA ASN A 196 -15.50 -7.93 11.90
C ASN A 196 -16.93 -7.36 11.87
N TRP A 197 -17.10 -6.17 11.31
CA TRP A 197 -18.38 -5.47 11.33
C TRP A 197 -18.63 -4.68 10.06
N GLY A 198 -19.89 -4.37 9.80
CA GLY A 198 -20.28 -3.51 8.70
C GLY A 198 -21.47 -2.63 8.99
N MET A 199 -21.69 -1.67 8.11
CA MET A 199 -22.86 -0.82 8.12
C MET A 199 -23.33 -0.60 6.69
N VAL A 200 -24.62 -0.31 6.57
CA VAL A 200 -25.19 0.22 5.36
C VAL A 200 -25.76 1.58 5.65
N THR A 201 -25.50 2.53 4.77
CA THR A 201 -26.14 3.84 4.72
C THR A 201 -27.03 3.87 3.49
N VAL A 202 -28.31 4.19 3.70
CA VAL A 202 -29.25 4.38 2.60
C VAL A 202 -29.63 5.84 2.53
N ASP A 203 -29.47 6.41 1.34
CA ASP A 203 -29.99 7.72 1.00
C ASP A 203 -31.39 7.56 0.43
N TYR A 204 -32.31 8.43 0.84
CA TYR A 204 -33.67 8.46 0.32
C TYR A 204 -33.95 9.76 -0.44
N THR A 205 -34.91 9.73 -1.36
CA THR A 205 -35.32 10.93 -2.12
C THR A 205 -36.19 11.89 -1.30
N ASP A 206 -36.70 11.47 -0.15
CA ASP A 206 -37.72 12.19 0.62
C ASP A 206 -37.73 11.82 2.11
N ASP A 207 -38.43 12.65 2.92
CA ASP A 207 -38.47 12.55 4.40
C ASP A 207 -39.28 11.33 4.86
N SER A 208 -39.99 10.69 3.94
CA SER A 208 -40.80 9.51 4.22
C SER A 208 -40.04 8.21 4.00
N HIS A 209 -38.77 8.28 3.57
CA HIS A 209 -37.85 7.17 3.38
C HIS A 209 -38.44 6.01 2.56
N GLN A 210 -39.21 6.35 1.51
CA GLN A 210 -39.90 5.36 0.68
C GLN A 210 -39.10 4.91 -0.54
N THR A 211 -38.25 5.79 -1.07
CA THR A 211 -37.52 5.54 -2.33
C THR A 211 -36.02 5.69 -2.07
N PRO A 212 -35.28 4.57 -2.02
CA PRO A 212 -33.83 4.59 -1.97
C PRO A 212 -33.23 5.27 -3.22
N ALA A 213 -32.33 6.22 -3.01
CA ALA A 213 -31.63 6.99 -4.02
C ALA A 213 -30.19 6.51 -4.23
N GLY A 214 -29.58 6.03 -3.16
CA GLY A 214 -28.18 5.66 -3.09
C GLY A 214 -27.93 4.73 -1.92
N LEU A 215 -26.86 3.95 -2.05
CA LEU A 215 -26.48 2.96 -1.08
C LEU A 215 -24.97 3.07 -0.88
N GLU A 216 -24.55 3.22 0.37
CA GLU A 216 -23.15 3.13 0.76
C GLU A 216 -23.02 1.93 1.70
N ILE A 217 -22.17 0.97 1.36
CA ILE A 217 -21.86 -0.17 2.25
C ILE A 217 -20.41 -0.04 2.67
N TYR A 218 -20.21 -0.09 3.98
CA TYR A 218 -18.90 -0.16 4.59
C TYR A 218 -18.77 -1.45 5.39
N TRP A 219 -17.62 -2.10 5.31
CA TRP A 219 -17.24 -3.12 6.26
C TRP A 219 -15.74 -3.13 6.53
N GLU A 220 -15.41 -3.64 7.71
CA GLU A 220 -14.06 -3.95 8.13
C GLU A 220 -14.01 -5.44 8.51
N ALA A 221 -13.05 -6.15 7.93
CA ALA A 221 -12.79 -7.56 8.22
C ALA A 221 -11.30 -7.79 8.44
N HIS A 222 -10.99 -8.64 9.41
CA HIS A 222 -9.65 -9.05 9.80
C HIS A 222 -9.51 -10.54 9.54
N ASP A 223 -8.32 -10.99 9.19
CA ASP A 223 -8.07 -12.42 9.01
C ASP A 223 -8.45 -13.21 10.27
N GLY A 224 -9.13 -14.33 10.05
CA GLY A 224 -9.62 -15.17 11.12
C GLY A 224 -10.85 -15.99 10.74
N ALA A 225 -11.11 -17.03 11.53
CA ALA A 225 -12.22 -17.94 11.30
C ALA A 225 -13.60 -17.22 11.30
N ALA A 226 -13.70 -16.09 12.01
CA ALA A 226 -14.92 -15.30 12.08
C ALA A 226 -15.21 -14.50 10.81
N SER A 227 -14.18 -14.11 10.05
CA SER A 227 -14.33 -13.45 8.74
C SER A 227 -14.32 -14.46 7.59
N GLY A 228 -13.80 -15.66 7.82
CA GLY A 228 -13.55 -16.63 6.76
C GLY A 228 -12.37 -16.24 5.85
N LEU A 229 -11.56 -15.25 6.27
CA LEU A 229 -10.37 -14.80 5.56
C LEU A 229 -9.10 -15.29 6.25
N GLY A 230 -8.03 -15.47 5.46
CA GLY A 230 -6.67 -15.67 5.95
C GLY A 230 -6.53 -16.77 7.00
N VAL A 231 -7.31 -17.85 6.90
CA VAL A 231 -7.17 -19.03 7.76
C VAL A 231 -6.95 -20.30 6.94
N ASP A 232 -6.21 -21.23 7.55
CA ASP A 232 -5.96 -22.55 6.98
C ASP A 232 -7.26 -23.31 6.66
N SER A 233 -7.14 -24.41 5.91
CA SER A 233 -8.28 -25.27 5.55
C SER A 233 -9.10 -25.83 6.73
N THR A 234 -8.57 -25.76 7.96
CA THR A 234 -9.22 -26.17 9.21
C THR A 234 -9.73 -25.00 10.06
N ALA A 235 -9.52 -23.77 9.59
CA ALA A 235 -9.77 -22.51 10.26
C ALA A 235 -9.06 -22.35 11.62
N SER A 236 -7.86 -22.95 11.77
CA SER A 236 -7.17 -23.06 13.06
C SER A 236 -6.02 -22.06 13.25
N GLU A 237 -5.23 -21.84 12.21
CA GLU A 237 -4.12 -20.90 12.17
C GLU A 237 -4.32 -19.92 11.01
N LEU A 238 -3.74 -18.72 11.14
CA LEU A 238 -3.72 -17.77 10.04
C LEU A 238 -2.85 -18.31 8.91
N ASN A 239 -3.32 -18.15 7.67
CA ASN A 239 -2.55 -18.38 6.47
C ASN A 239 -2.57 -17.11 5.62
N GLY A 240 -1.51 -16.88 4.85
CA GLY A 240 -1.39 -15.63 4.09
C GLY A 240 0.03 -15.09 4.19
N VAL A 241 0.52 -14.66 3.03
CA VAL A 241 1.77 -13.92 2.93
C VAL A 241 1.55 -12.72 2.03
N THR A 242 2.12 -11.60 2.43
CA THR A 242 2.30 -10.42 1.59
C THR A 242 3.63 -10.57 0.88
N GLY A 243 3.57 -10.60 -0.43
CA GLY A 243 4.71 -10.65 -1.32
C GLY A 243 5.31 -9.26 -1.50
N ILE A 244 6.59 -9.10 -1.14
CA ILE A 244 7.35 -7.87 -1.27
C ILE A 244 8.47 -8.07 -2.31
N PRO A 245 8.18 -7.79 -3.61
CA PRO A 245 9.14 -7.98 -4.70
C PRO A 245 10.00 -6.72 -4.97
N VAL A 246 9.89 -5.72 -4.11
CA VAL A 246 10.54 -4.41 -4.24
C VAL A 246 11.01 -3.94 -2.87
N ALA A 247 12.08 -3.16 -2.84
CA ALA A 247 12.56 -2.50 -1.64
C ALA A 247 12.31 -0.98 -1.76
N PRO A 248 12.16 -0.28 -0.62
CA PRO A 248 12.26 1.17 -0.59
C PRO A 248 13.59 1.62 -1.18
N ALA A 249 13.54 2.57 -2.09
CA ALA A 249 14.70 3.10 -2.79
C ALA A 249 14.47 4.56 -3.16
N ASP A 250 15.47 5.20 -3.73
CA ASP A 250 15.32 6.55 -4.24
C ASP A 250 16.24 6.80 -5.46
N THR A 251 15.98 7.88 -6.19
CA THR A 251 16.73 8.23 -7.41
C THR A 251 17.63 9.46 -7.25
N VAL A 252 17.82 9.96 -6.03
CA VAL A 252 18.44 11.26 -5.77
C VAL A 252 19.56 11.23 -4.74
N THR A 253 19.69 10.19 -3.93
CA THR A 253 20.68 10.07 -2.86
C THR A 253 22.09 10.18 -3.43
N ILE A 254 22.38 9.50 -4.54
CA ILE A 254 23.70 9.59 -5.16
C ILE A 254 23.98 11.00 -5.68
N SER A 255 23.07 11.61 -6.43
CA SER A 255 23.27 12.97 -6.97
C SER A 255 23.35 14.02 -5.85
N ASN A 256 22.56 13.87 -4.80
CA ASN A 256 22.60 14.76 -3.64
C ASN A 256 23.93 14.65 -2.91
N MET A 257 24.48 13.43 -2.83
CA MET A 257 25.74 13.19 -2.16
C MET A 257 26.92 13.73 -2.95
N ASP A 258 26.88 13.56 -4.28
CA ASP A 258 27.77 14.20 -5.23
C ASP A 258 27.76 15.73 -4.98
N ASP A 259 26.61 16.39 -5.15
CA ASP A 259 26.47 17.83 -4.91
C ASP A 259 26.99 18.27 -3.51
N TYR A 260 26.66 17.50 -2.46
CA TYR A 260 27.14 17.78 -1.10
C TYR A 260 28.67 17.78 -1.01
N LEU A 261 29.32 16.73 -1.51
CA LEU A 261 30.77 16.62 -1.50
C LEU A 261 31.42 17.72 -2.33
N TYR A 262 30.86 18.06 -3.49
CA TYR A 262 31.39 19.12 -4.35
C TYR A 262 31.37 20.49 -3.66
N TYR A 263 30.27 20.82 -2.98
CA TYR A 263 30.07 22.16 -2.41
C TYR A 263 30.56 22.32 -0.97
N TYR A 264 30.48 21.27 -0.15
CA TYR A 264 30.71 21.36 1.29
C TYR A 264 31.96 20.61 1.76
N GLU A 265 32.30 19.47 1.14
CA GLU A 265 33.40 18.59 1.56
C GLU A 265 34.33 18.26 0.38
N ASN A 266 34.76 19.28 -0.37
CA ASN A 266 35.49 19.13 -1.64
C ASN A 266 36.80 18.32 -1.53
N ASP A 267 37.39 18.22 -0.34
CA ASP A 267 38.58 17.39 -0.08
C ASP A 267 38.25 15.88 0.02
N LEU A 268 36.98 15.52 0.18
CA LEU A 268 36.46 14.15 0.23
C LEU A 268 35.72 13.75 -1.06
N TRP A 269 35.58 14.63 -2.05
CA TRP A 269 34.88 14.32 -3.29
C TRP A 269 35.37 13.04 -3.99
N GLU A 270 36.68 12.81 -4.00
CA GLU A 270 37.27 11.61 -4.60
C GLU A 270 36.93 10.32 -3.82
N SER A 271 36.42 10.42 -2.58
CA SER A 271 36.13 9.27 -1.71
C SER A 271 34.82 8.57 -2.05
N LEU A 272 33.88 9.23 -2.75
CA LEU A 272 32.61 8.65 -3.22
C LEU A 272 32.83 7.59 -4.31
N GLY A 273 34.02 7.52 -4.89
CA GLY A 273 34.27 6.76 -6.11
C GLY A 273 33.90 7.53 -7.38
N TRP A 274 34.27 6.98 -8.54
CA TRP A 274 33.91 7.60 -9.82
C TRP A 274 32.43 7.32 -10.17
N THR A 275 31.60 8.36 -10.13
CA THR A 275 30.17 8.32 -10.49
C THR A 275 29.93 8.55 -11.99
N GLY A 276 30.98 8.86 -12.77
CA GLY A 276 30.88 9.15 -14.21
C GLY A 276 30.51 10.61 -14.53
N GLU A 277 30.44 10.95 -15.82
CA GLU A 277 29.82 12.21 -16.31
C GLU A 277 28.34 11.99 -16.72
N ASP A 278 27.88 10.74 -16.76
CA ASP A 278 26.51 10.36 -17.09
C ASP A 278 25.73 10.09 -15.79
N ASN A 279 24.58 10.74 -15.60
CA ASN A 279 23.69 10.53 -14.45
C ASN A 279 23.55 9.03 -14.13
N LEU A 280 23.97 8.61 -12.93
CA LEU A 280 23.74 7.27 -12.41
C LEU A 280 22.22 6.99 -12.46
N SER A 281 21.79 6.05 -13.31
CA SER A 281 20.36 5.80 -13.55
C SER A 281 19.77 4.68 -12.69
N VAL A 282 20.60 4.03 -11.87
CA VAL A 282 20.21 2.91 -11.02
C VAL A 282 19.80 3.48 -9.65
N PRO A 283 18.60 3.14 -9.14
CA PRO A 283 18.15 3.67 -7.87
C PRO A 283 19.00 3.13 -6.72
N MET A 284 19.01 3.89 -5.64
CA MET A 284 19.71 3.58 -4.42
C MET A 284 18.77 2.86 -3.46
N LEU A 285 19.09 1.62 -3.10
CA LEU A 285 18.28 0.82 -2.17
C LEU A 285 18.44 1.36 -0.75
N GLY A 286 17.32 1.60 -0.07
CA GLY A 286 17.28 2.10 1.30
C GLY A 286 17.53 3.60 1.44
N GLY A 287 17.74 4.35 0.35
CA GLY A 287 17.92 5.79 0.45
C GLY A 287 16.61 6.54 0.69
N SER A 288 16.72 7.71 1.32
CA SER A 288 15.60 8.44 1.92
C SER A 288 14.98 9.49 0.99
N GLY A 289 15.53 9.68 -0.20
CA GLY A 289 15.12 10.73 -1.14
C GLY A 289 15.70 12.10 -0.80
N GLN A 290 15.03 13.16 -1.27
CA GLN A 290 15.43 14.54 -0.99
C GLN A 290 15.27 14.88 0.50
N PRO A 291 16.21 15.62 1.12
CA PRO A 291 16.00 16.21 2.42
C PRO A 291 14.74 17.09 2.44
N ILE A 292 13.88 16.85 3.43
CA ILE A 292 12.63 17.60 3.56
C ILE A 292 12.92 19.04 3.99
N ASP A 293 12.57 20.00 3.15
CA ASP A 293 12.63 21.44 3.39
C ASP A 293 11.20 21.99 3.33
N PRO A 294 10.60 22.35 4.47
CA PRO A 294 9.24 22.90 4.52
C PRO A 294 9.03 24.19 3.72
N THR A 295 10.13 24.84 3.29
CA THR A 295 10.09 26.05 2.46
C THR A 295 10.19 25.76 0.96
N ASN A 296 10.51 24.52 0.58
CA ASN A 296 10.60 24.05 -0.79
C ASN A 296 9.63 22.87 -1.03
N PRO A 297 8.46 23.11 -1.64
CA PRO A 297 7.47 22.04 -1.87
C PRO A 297 7.95 20.96 -2.86
N ASP A 298 9.04 21.17 -3.59
CA ASP A 298 9.59 20.18 -4.52
C ASP A 298 10.51 19.16 -3.82
N SER A 299 10.79 19.33 -2.52
CA SER A 299 11.71 18.45 -1.78
C SER A 299 10.99 17.36 -0.98
N TYR A 300 9.66 17.37 -0.96
CA TYR A 300 8.86 16.37 -0.24
C TYR A 300 7.56 16.02 -0.97
N GLU A 301 7.05 14.83 -0.70
CA GLU A 301 5.74 14.36 -1.10
C GLU A 301 4.90 14.06 0.15
N VAL A 302 3.57 14.01 0.01
CA VAL A 302 2.66 13.63 1.09
C VAL A 302 2.00 12.32 0.70
N ASP A 303 2.25 11.27 1.49
CA ASP A 303 1.63 9.97 1.28
C ASP A 303 0.10 10.12 1.39
N PRO A 304 -0.68 9.75 0.36
CA PRO A 304 -2.12 9.96 0.37
C PRO A 304 -2.87 8.99 1.29
N ALA A 305 -2.26 7.87 1.71
CA ALA A 305 -2.85 6.86 2.58
C ALA A 305 -2.56 7.16 4.06
N THR A 306 -1.32 7.52 4.41
CA THR A 306 -0.94 7.77 5.81
C THR A 306 -0.96 9.26 6.18
N GLY A 307 -0.84 10.14 5.19
CA GLY A 307 -0.64 11.58 5.41
C GLY A 307 0.79 11.95 5.83
N ASP A 308 1.72 10.99 5.82
CA ASP A 308 3.11 11.23 6.18
C ASP A 308 3.83 12.05 5.11
N THR A 309 4.79 12.86 5.55
CA THR A 309 5.66 13.63 4.64
C THR A 309 6.92 12.83 4.35
N THR A 310 7.16 12.50 3.09
CA THR A 310 8.33 11.73 2.63
C THR A 310 9.23 12.60 1.75
N GLY A 311 10.51 12.24 1.63
CA GLY A 311 11.43 12.93 0.74
C GLY A 311 11.05 12.72 -0.72
N ALA A 312 11.12 13.77 -1.55
CA ALA A 312 10.86 13.63 -2.99
C ALA A 312 11.90 12.72 -3.65
N GLY A 313 11.50 11.99 -4.69
CA GLY A 313 12.39 11.07 -5.43
C GLY A 313 12.52 9.67 -4.84
N GLN A 314 11.72 9.34 -3.81
CA GLN A 314 11.54 7.95 -3.36
C GLN A 314 10.80 7.12 -4.40
N VAL A 315 11.21 5.87 -4.57
CA VAL A 315 10.64 4.89 -5.49
C VAL A 315 10.64 3.50 -4.86
N ALA A 316 9.76 2.61 -5.32
CA ALA A 316 9.89 1.19 -5.07
C ALA A 316 10.72 0.56 -6.20
N ALA A 317 11.84 -0.08 -5.87
CA ALA A 317 12.74 -0.65 -6.87
C ALA A 317 12.92 -2.15 -6.66
N ASN A 318 12.99 -2.90 -7.75
CA ASN A 318 13.32 -4.32 -7.75
C ASN A 318 14.80 -4.59 -8.09
N TRP A 319 15.56 -3.55 -8.46
CA TRP A 319 17.02 -3.59 -8.56
C TRP A 319 17.62 -2.29 -8.06
N GLY A 320 18.84 -2.31 -7.52
CA GLY A 320 19.52 -1.07 -7.15
C GLY A 320 20.93 -1.26 -6.59
N TYR A 321 21.59 -0.13 -6.31
CA TYR A 321 22.86 -0.10 -5.59
C TYR A 321 22.63 -0.13 -4.08
N ILE A 322 23.61 -0.67 -3.37
CA ILE A 322 23.75 -0.48 -1.92
C ILE A 322 24.94 0.45 -1.73
N PHE A 323 24.71 1.53 -1.00
CA PHE A 323 25.66 2.59 -0.72
C PHE A 323 25.47 3.02 0.73
N ASP A 324 26.57 3.15 1.46
CA ASP A 324 26.53 3.42 2.89
C ASP A 324 27.51 4.52 3.25
N PRO A 325 27.09 5.80 3.14
CA PRO A 325 27.92 6.96 3.44
C PRO A 325 27.87 7.38 4.91
N MET A 326 26.96 6.78 5.70
CA MET A 326 26.68 7.13 7.08
C MET A 326 26.77 5.87 7.91
N GLY A 327 27.83 5.75 8.70
CA GLY A 327 28.06 4.54 9.46
C GLY A 327 27.18 4.47 10.69
N SER A 328 27.72 3.92 11.76
CA SER A 328 26.93 3.65 12.97
C SER A 328 26.61 4.90 13.80
N ASP A 329 27.26 6.02 13.51
CA ASP A 329 27.18 7.26 14.28
C ASP A 329 26.47 8.41 13.53
N ASP A 330 25.80 8.10 12.43
CA ASP A 330 25.07 9.03 11.56
C ASP A 330 25.94 10.21 11.03
N THR A 331 27.27 10.09 11.09
CA THR A 331 28.20 11.08 10.54
C THR A 331 28.63 10.65 9.14
N LEU A 332 28.61 11.59 8.19
CA LEU A 332 28.98 11.33 6.80
C LEU A 332 30.50 11.19 6.64
N PHE A 333 30.92 10.14 5.91
CA PHE A 333 32.28 9.94 5.40
C PHE A 333 33.40 10.04 6.45
N ASN A 334 33.15 9.52 7.65
CA ASN A 334 34.14 9.60 8.73
C ASN A 334 35.07 8.38 8.81
N GLY A 335 34.82 7.36 7.98
CA GLY A 335 35.62 6.14 7.84
C GLY A 335 35.21 5.00 8.77
N ASP A 336 34.15 5.14 9.58
CA ASP A 336 33.58 4.05 10.38
C ASP A 336 32.62 3.16 9.59
N GLU A 337 32.31 3.54 8.35
CA GLU A 337 31.33 2.90 7.48
C GLU A 337 31.85 1.54 6.97
N PRO A 338 31.00 0.48 6.96
CA PRO A 338 31.38 -0.84 6.47
C PRO A 338 31.94 -0.84 5.04
N LEU A 339 31.44 0.06 4.19
CA LEU A 339 31.79 0.17 2.76
C LEU A 339 32.84 1.25 2.47
N ALA A 340 33.30 2.01 3.47
CA ALA A 340 34.32 3.06 3.29
C ALA A 340 35.57 2.62 2.49
N PRO A 341 36.08 1.37 2.64
CA PRO A 341 37.25 0.94 1.87
C PRO A 341 37.02 0.90 0.36
N THR A 342 35.79 0.65 -0.08
CA THR A 342 35.42 0.39 -1.48
C THR A 342 34.63 1.55 -2.09
N GLY A 343 34.95 2.79 -1.69
CA GLY A 343 34.26 3.99 -2.18
C GLY A 343 32.82 4.13 -1.69
N TYR A 344 32.50 3.53 -0.53
CA TYR A 344 31.18 3.55 0.12
C TYR A 344 30.07 2.80 -0.65
N PHE A 345 30.38 2.20 -1.79
CA PHE A 345 29.49 1.29 -2.50
C PHE A 345 29.73 -0.16 -2.12
N PHE A 346 28.68 -0.97 -2.24
CA PHE A 346 28.83 -2.42 -2.18
C PHE A 346 29.42 -2.90 -3.51
N THR A 347 30.67 -3.34 -3.48
CA THR A 347 31.42 -3.75 -4.67
C THR A 347 31.81 -5.22 -4.63
N TYR A 348 32.37 -5.71 -5.74
CA TYR A 348 32.88 -7.08 -5.83
C TYR A 348 34.03 -7.32 -4.85
N ASN A 349 34.95 -6.36 -4.68
CA ASN A 349 36.04 -6.49 -3.71
C ASN A 349 35.53 -6.64 -2.27
N PHE A 350 34.51 -5.87 -1.89
CA PHE A 350 33.86 -6.04 -0.58
C PHE A 350 33.18 -7.41 -0.48
N LEU A 351 32.49 -7.84 -1.53
CA LEU A 351 31.85 -9.15 -1.59
C LEU A 351 32.85 -10.30 -1.36
N GLU A 352 34.00 -10.29 -2.04
CA GLU A 352 35.03 -11.32 -1.85
C GLU A 352 35.57 -11.33 -0.42
N ALA A 353 35.84 -10.14 0.16
CA ALA A 353 36.28 -10.03 1.53
C ALA A 353 35.22 -10.58 2.52
N ALA A 354 33.94 -10.24 2.29
CA ALA A 354 32.79 -10.70 3.08
C ALA A 354 32.54 -12.21 2.95
N GLY A 355 32.93 -12.84 1.84
CA GLY A 355 32.91 -14.29 1.68
C GLY A 355 34.11 -15.00 2.33
N ILE A 356 35.33 -14.49 2.09
CA ILE A 356 36.59 -15.13 2.50
C ILE A 356 36.78 -15.08 4.01
N PHE A 357 36.61 -13.91 4.63
CA PHE A 357 36.91 -13.71 6.04
C PHE A 357 36.14 -14.68 6.95
N PRO A 358 34.79 -14.72 6.94
CA PRO A 358 34.06 -15.62 7.83
C PRO A 358 34.30 -17.10 7.50
N ALA A 359 34.48 -17.45 6.22
CA ALA A 359 34.76 -18.82 5.81
C ALA A 359 36.10 -19.33 6.40
N VAL A 360 37.18 -18.54 6.26
CA VAL A 360 38.49 -18.89 6.80
C VAL A 360 38.49 -18.87 8.32
N MET A 361 37.88 -17.85 8.93
CA MET A 361 37.76 -17.77 10.39
C MET A 361 37.10 -19.04 10.94
N ASN A 362 35.92 -19.40 10.44
CA ASN A 362 35.18 -20.57 10.91
C ASN A 362 35.95 -21.88 10.71
N ALA A 363 36.66 -22.03 9.58
CA ALA A 363 37.48 -23.20 9.31
C ALA A 363 38.68 -23.33 10.26
N GLN A 364 39.28 -22.22 10.67
CA GLN A 364 40.49 -22.20 11.50
C GLN A 364 40.21 -22.14 13.00
N MET A 365 39.01 -21.72 13.41
CA MET A 365 38.64 -21.57 14.83
C MET A 365 38.92 -22.82 15.68
N GLY A 366 38.65 -24.01 15.15
CA GLY A 366 38.90 -25.28 15.86
C GLY A 366 40.34 -25.79 15.83
N VAL A 367 41.22 -25.17 15.02
CA VAL A 367 42.59 -25.63 14.78
C VAL A 367 43.61 -24.78 15.53
N ILE A 368 43.50 -23.46 15.40
CA ILE A 368 44.49 -22.49 15.91
C ILE A 368 43.90 -21.49 16.92
N GLY A 369 42.65 -21.68 17.34
CA GLY A 369 41.94 -20.80 18.25
C GLY A 369 41.46 -19.50 17.58
N LEU A 370 40.68 -18.70 18.32
CA LEU A 370 40.00 -17.51 17.79
C LEU A 370 40.98 -16.47 17.23
N GLU A 371 41.97 -16.05 18.01
CA GLU A 371 42.96 -15.05 17.58
C GLU A 371 43.76 -15.53 16.35
N GLY A 372 44.19 -16.80 16.34
CA GLY A 372 44.84 -17.37 15.15
C GLY A 372 43.92 -17.41 13.92
N ALA A 373 42.64 -17.73 14.14
CA ALA A 373 41.65 -17.79 13.06
C ALA A 373 41.31 -16.41 12.48
N LEU A 374 41.20 -15.38 13.33
CA LEU A 374 41.02 -14.00 12.89
C LEU A 374 42.22 -13.52 12.07
N ALA A 375 43.44 -13.85 12.52
CA ALA A 375 44.66 -13.48 11.78
C ALA A 375 44.71 -14.16 10.42
N ALA A 376 44.41 -15.47 10.35
CA ALA A 376 44.37 -16.21 9.10
C ALA A 376 43.27 -15.69 8.15
N ALA A 377 42.12 -15.30 8.68
CA ALA A 377 41.01 -14.74 7.90
C ALA A 377 41.39 -13.40 7.27
N ALA A 378 41.92 -12.46 8.06
CA ALA A 378 42.37 -11.17 7.57
C ALA A 378 43.55 -11.28 6.58
N ASP A 379 44.53 -12.16 6.85
CA ASP A 379 45.63 -12.45 5.93
C ASP A 379 45.11 -13.00 4.57
N SER A 380 44.10 -13.87 4.61
CA SER A 380 43.50 -14.44 3.40
C SER A 380 42.74 -13.43 2.55
N VAL A 381 42.23 -12.35 3.15
CA VAL A 381 41.68 -11.21 2.40
C VAL A 381 42.83 -10.34 1.86
N ALA A 382 43.78 -9.99 2.72
CA ALA A 382 44.85 -9.05 2.36
C ALA A 382 45.80 -9.56 1.27
N ILE A 383 46.06 -10.88 1.23
CA ILE A 383 46.97 -11.51 0.25
C ILE A 383 46.51 -11.35 -1.21
N LEU A 384 45.24 -10.99 -1.43
CA LEU A 384 44.71 -10.70 -2.77
C LEU A 384 45.31 -9.40 -3.36
N TYR A 385 45.71 -8.46 -2.49
CA TYR A 385 46.08 -7.10 -2.89
C TYR A 385 47.56 -6.77 -2.64
N VAL A 386 48.17 -7.39 -1.63
CA VAL A 386 49.55 -7.09 -1.21
C VAL A 386 50.41 -8.35 -1.10
N ASP A 387 51.72 -8.18 -0.98
CA ASP A 387 52.65 -9.30 -0.82
C ASP A 387 52.46 -10.03 0.53
N ALA A 388 52.95 -11.28 0.59
CA ALA A 388 52.74 -12.17 1.73
C ALA A 388 53.32 -11.67 3.07
N ALA A 389 54.36 -10.83 3.07
CA ALA A 389 54.87 -10.28 4.33
C ALA A 389 53.93 -9.19 4.86
N THR A 390 53.41 -8.36 3.95
CA THR A 390 52.48 -7.28 4.26
C THR A 390 51.11 -7.83 4.67
N SER A 391 50.58 -8.83 3.95
CA SER A 391 49.29 -9.46 4.29
C SER A 391 49.30 -10.11 5.68
N ALA A 392 50.37 -10.82 6.03
CA ALA A 392 50.52 -11.46 7.34
C ALA A 392 50.62 -10.42 8.47
N TYR A 393 51.25 -9.27 8.20
CA TYR A 393 51.30 -8.16 9.14
C TYR A 393 49.89 -7.56 9.36
N ILE A 394 49.15 -7.29 8.27
CA ILE A 394 47.75 -6.82 8.34
C ILE A 394 46.90 -7.81 9.13
N GLY A 395 47.01 -9.11 8.82
CA GLY A 395 46.28 -10.16 9.52
C GLY A 395 46.52 -10.14 11.03
N THR A 396 47.76 -9.92 11.46
CA THR A 396 48.11 -9.77 12.87
C THR A 396 47.47 -8.53 13.51
N GLN A 397 47.50 -7.37 12.82
CA GLN A 397 46.92 -6.13 13.34
C GLN A 397 45.39 -6.23 13.47
N VAL A 398 44.71 -6.68 12.41
CA VAL A 398 43.24 -6.82 12.38
C VAL A 398 42.79 -7.80 13.45
N SER A 399 43.45 -8.96 13.54
CA SER A 399 43.17 -9.93 14.59
C SER A 399 43.30 -9.35 16.00
N SER A 400 44.39 -8.62 16.25
CA SER A 400 44.61 -8.01 17.56
C SER A 400 43.51 -7.00 17.91
N SER A 401 43.02 -6.23 16.93
CA SER A 401 41.94 -5.26 17.13
C SER A 401 40.62 -5.96 17.45
N LEU A 402 40.19 -6.87 16.59
CA LEU A 402 38.91 -7.59 16.74
C LEU A 402 38.89 -8.46 18.00
N PHE A 403 40.01 -9.10 18.32
CA PHE A 403 40.12 -9.91 19.54
C PHE A 403 40.06 -9.06 20.80
N ALA A 404 40.64 -7.85 20.79
CA ALA A 404 40.52 -6.91 21.91
C ALA A 404 39.08 -6.43 22.09
N GLU A 405 38.38 -6.06 21.01
CA GLU A 405 36.96 -5.71 21.04
C GLU A 405 36.10 -6.87 21.58
N TYR A 406 36.34 -8.08 21.10
CA TYR A 406 35.63 -9.27 21.57
C TYR A 406 35.84 -9.52 23.07
N ASN A 407 37.08 -9.41 23.56
CA ASN A 407 37.38 -9.55 24.98
C ASN A 407 36.74 -8.45 25.84
N ALA A 408 36.65 -7.23 25.32
CA ALA A 408 35.98 -6.12 25.99
C ALA A 408 34.45 -6.31 26.07
N CYS A 409 33.85 -7.00 25.09
CA CYS A 409 32.43 -7.33 25.06
C CYS A 409 32.07 -8.52 25.99
N PHE A 410 33.02 -9.40 26.28
CA PHE A 410 32.80 -10.62 27.08
C PHE A 410 32.08 -10.44 28.45
N PRO A 411 32.30 -9.37 29.24
CA PRO A 411 31.58 -9.13 30.49
C PRO A 411 30.08 -8.86 30.33
N VAL A 412 29.62 -8.51 29.12
CA VAL A 412 28.24 -8.14 28.80
C VAL A 412 27.41 -9.36 28.35
N GLY A 413 28.07 -10.43 27.86
CA GLY A 413 27.53 -11.79 27.74
C GLY A 413 27.44 -12.38 26.32
N GLY A 414 28.01 -13.58 26.14
CA GLY A 414 27.58 -14.59 25.16
C GLY A 414 27.57 -14.21 23.67
N ALA A 415 26.82 -14.99 22.88
CA ALA A 415 26.73 -14.95 21.41
C ALA A 415 26.50 -13.55 20.78
N ALA A 416 26.03 -12.57 21.55
CA ALA A 416 25.90 -11.18 21.13
C ALA A 416 27.24 -10.53 20.70
N CYS A 417 28.37 -10.96 21.27
CA CYS A 417 29.68 -10.43 20.88
C CYS A 417 30.19 -10.95 19.53
N ALA A 418 29.53 -11.94 18.91
CA ALA A 418 29.94 -12.48 17.62
C ALA A 418 29.75 -11.47 16.47
N ALA A 419 28.87 -10.48 16.62
CA ALA A 419 28.65 -9.42 15.63
C ALA A 419 29.92 -8.58 15.37
N ILE A 420 30.87 -8.53 16.32
CA ILE A 420 32.16 -7.84 16.16
C ILE A 420 32.92 -8.37 14.95
N PHE A 421 32.79 -9.66 14.65
CA PHE A 421 33.50 -10.28 13.53
C PHE A 421 32.95 -9.87 12.16
N GLN A 422 31.77 -9.23 12.10
CA GLN A 422 31.25 -8.63 10.86
C GLN A 422 32.10 -7.44 10.39
N LYS A 423 32.89 -6.82 11.29
CA LYS A 423 33.87 -5.78 10.93
C LYS A 423 35.11 -6.34 10.23
N GLY A 424 35.31 -7.67 10.23
CA GLY A 424 36.51 -8.34 9.73
C GLY A 424 36.86 -8.02 8.27
N PRO A 425 35.91 -8.14 7.32
CA PRO A 425 36.11 -7.75 5.93
C PRO A 425 36.59 -6.30 5.80
N THR A 426 35.83 -5.34 6.33
CA THR A 426 36.15 -3.90 6.30
C THR A 426 37.51 -3.61 6.92
N ALA A 427 37.80 -4.14 8.11
CA ALA A 427 39.07 -3.94 8.80
C ALA A 427 40.27 -4.48 8.01
N SER A 428 40.08 -5.60 7.31
CA SER A 428 41.11 -6.19 6.44
C SER A 428 41.39 -5.30 5.23
N LEU A 429 40.34 -4.82 4.56
CA LEU A 429 40.46 -3.91 3.41
C LEU A 429 41.05 -2.54 3.80
N LEU A 430 40.70 -1.99 4.96
CA LEU A 430 41.32 -0.78 5.51
C LEU A 430 42.82 -0.98 5.74
N GLY A 431 43.21 -2.11 6.34
CA GLY A 431 44.62 -2.44 6.55
C GLY A 431 45.41 -2.54 5.25
N VAL A 432 44.78 -3.08 4.21
CA VAL A 432 45.34 -3.16 2.85
C VAL A 432 45.54 -1.76 2.25
N ARG A 433 44.48 -0.92 2.27
CA ARG A 433 44.53 0.47 1.78
C ARG A 433 45.65 1.27 2.44
N GLN A 434 45.74 1.19 3.77
CA GLN A 434 46.77 1.87 4.54
C GLN A 434 48.19 1.38 4.20
N ALA A 435 48.36 0.08 3.90
CA ALA A 435 49.66 -0.48 3.56
C ALA A 435 50.15 -0.06 2.16
N CYS A 436 49.23 0.29 1.25
CA CYS A 436 49.52 0.58 -0.15
C CYS A 436 49.28 2.04 -0.55
N ASP A 437 48.96 2.93 0.39
CA ASP A 437 48.63 4.35 0.13
C ASP A 437 47.51 4.49 -0.92
N ASP A 438 46.45 3.69 -0.75
CA ASP A 438 45.27 3.61 -1.64
C ASP A 438 45.52 3.14 -3.09
N THR A 439 46.75 2.74 -3.44
CA THR A 439 47.10 2.36 -4.83
C THR A 439 46.86 0.90 -5.20
N CYS A 440 46.45 0.06 -4.26
CA CYS A 440 46.33 -1.39 -4.46
C CYS A 440 44.97 -1.85 -5.01
N GLY A 441 44.11 -0.92 -5.44
CA GLY A 441 42.85 -1.25 -6.14
C GLY A 441 41.79 -1.89 -5.24
N VAL A 442 41.81 -1.60 -3.94
CA VAL A 442 40.73 -1.99 -3.02
C VAL A 442 39.45 -1.25 -3.39
N ASP A 443 39.55 0.05 -3.68
CA ASP A 443 38.44 0.81 -4.22
C ASP A 443 38.23 0.47 -5.69
N ASP A 444 37.14 -0.23 -5.96
CA ASP A 444 36.64 -0.61 -7.27
C ASP A 444 35.25 -0.02 -7.56
N SER A 445 34.84 1.04 -6.86
CA SER A 445 33.52 1.68 -7.05
C SER A 445 33.38 2.50 -8.33
N GLY A 446 34.48 2.72 -9.05
CA GLY A 446 34.51 3.63 -10.19
C GLY A 446 33.69 3.19 -11.41
N TRP A 447 33.26 1.93 -11.47
CA TRP A 447 32.43 1.41 -12.55
C TRP A 447 31.49 0.32 -12.04
N ASP A 448 30.50 -0.03 -12.86
CA ASP A 448 29.60 -1.14 -12.58
C ASP A 448 30.31 -2.46 -12.87
N TYR A 449 29.97 -3.52 -12.14
CA TYR A 449 30.64 -4.81 -12.23
C TYR A 449 30.86 -5.31 -13.66
N ASP A 450 32.12 -5.56 -14.02
CA ASP A 450 32.52 -6.25 -15.26
C ASP A 450 33.04 -7.66 -14.92
N PRO A 451 32.41 -8.74 -15.43
CA PRO A 451 32.87 -10.10 -15.19
C PRO A 451 34.25 -10.41 -15.79
N THR A 452 34.74 -9.59 -16.72
CA THR A 452 36.08 -9.70 -17.32
C THR A 452 37.15 -9.24 -16.35
N ASP A 453 36.90 -8.12 -15.68
CA ASP A 453 37.84 -7.49 -14.76
C ASP A 453 37.65 -7.95 -13.31
N GLY A 454 36.49 -8.53 -12.99
CA GLY A 454 36.18 -9.07 -11.66
C GLY A 454 36.17 -7.98 -10.59
N THR A 455 35.69 -6.78 -10.94
CA THR A 455 35.70 -5.59 -10.10
C THR A 455 34.52 -4.69 -10.48
N GLY A 456 34.02 -3.88 -9.54
CA GLY A 456 32.95 -2.91 -9.80
C GLY A 456 31.83 -2.94 -8.76
N ARG A 457 30.96 -1.93 -8.82
CA ARG A 457 29.71 -1.83 -8.05
C ARG A 457 28.75 -2.96 -8.42
N LEU A 458 28.09 -3.54 -7.41
CA LEU A 458 27.14 -4.62 -7.62
C LEU A 458 25.70 -4.08 -7.65
N ILE A 459 24.95 -4.43 -8.68
CA ILE A 459 23.50 -4.20 -8.74
C ILE A 459 22.80 -5.40 -8.11
N PHE A 460 22.06 -5.18 -7.02
CA PHE A 460 21.30 -6.21 -6.34
C PHE A 460 19.90 -6.32 -6.96
N GLU A 461 19.39 -7.54 -7.10
CA GLU A 461 17.99 -7.83 -7.43
C GLU A 461 17.22 -8.14 -6.16
N ILE A 462 16.08 -7.49 -5.94
CA ILE A 462 15.22 -7.78 -4.80
C ILE A 462 14.58 -9.16 -4.98
N ASP A 463 14.70 -9.98 -3.94
CA ASP A 463 14.11 -11.30 -3.92
C ASP A 463 12.59 -11.24 -3.79
N ASN A 464 11.92 -12.31 -4.19
CA ASN A 464 10.49 -12.46 -3.96
C ASN A 464 10.26 -12.87 -2.49
N ASN A 465 10.15 -11.88 -1.61
CA ASN A 465 10.05 -12.08 -0.17
C ASN A 465 8.59 -12.32 0.26
N CYS A 466 8.30 -13.50 0.80
CA CYS A 466 6.98 -13.86 1.33
C CYS A 466 6.92 -13.53 2.83
N ILE A 467 6.32 -12.41 3.21
CA ILE A 467 6.22 -12.01 4.62
C ILE A 467 4.86 -12.46 5.17
N PRO A 468 4.81 -13.30 6.22
CA PRO A 468 3.55 -13.70 6.85
C PRO A 468 2.78 -12.50 7.37
N ASP A 469 1.52 -12.39 6.97
CA ASP A 469 0.69 -11.25 7.31
C ASP A 469 -0.61 -11.66 8.02
N ASN A 470 -1.07 -10.75 8.87
CA ASN A 470 -2.43 -10.64 9.35
C ASN A 470 -3.04 -9.42 8.65
N THR A 471 -3.97 -9.67 7.73
CA THR A 471 -4.60 -8.65 6.91
C THR A 471 -5.82 -8.05 7.61
N THR A 472 -5.91 -6.72 7.58
CA THR A 472 -7.17 -5.99 7.75
C THR A 472 -7.63 -5.48 6.40
N GLN A 473 -8.84 -5.86 5.99
CA GLN A 473 -9.54 -5.34 4.81
C GLN A 473 -10.60 -4.32 5.25
N ARG A 474 -10.51 -3.09 4.73
CA ARG A 474 -11.58 -2.08 4.82
C ARG A 474 -12.13 -1.82 3.44
N VAL A 475 -13.44 -1.96 3.30
CA VAL A 475 -14.11 -1.78 2.02
C VAL A 475 -15.21 -0.76 2.15
N ARG A 476 -15.21 0.20 1.22
CA ARG A 476 -16.29 1.17 1.07
C ARG A 476 -16.78 1.13 -0.36
N THR A 477 -18.06 0.84 -0.52
CA THR A 477 -18.71 0.74 -1.82
C THR A 477 -19.86 1.73 -1.91
N PHE A 478 -20.00 2.34 -3.08
CA PHE A 478 -21.06 3.29 -3.37
C PHE A 478 -21.85 2.77 -4.55
N TRP A 479 -23.15 2.64 -4.38
CA TRP A 479 -24.03 2.04 -5.36
C TRP A 479 -25.12 3.02 -5.75
N GLY A 480 -25.48 2.99 -7.03
CA GLY A 480 -26.66 3.66 -7.56
C GLY A 480 -27.67 2.63 -8.05
N ASN A 481 -28.94 3.01 -8.03
CA ASN A 481 -30.02 2.21 -8.62
C ASN A 481 -29.93 2.17 -10.18
N THR A 482 -29.15 3.07 -10.79
CA THR A 482 -28.94 3.15 -12.24
C THR A 482 -27.68 3.95 -12.56
N GLN A 483 -26.65 3.35 -13.16
CA GLN A 483 -25.46 4.07 -13.62
C GLN A 483 -25.41 4.13 -15.15
N LEU A 484 -25.44 5.35 -15.69
CA LEU A 484 -25.48 5.67 -17.12
C LEU A 484 -26.62 4.98 -17.88
N GLU A 485 -27.86 5.30 -17.51
CA GLU A 485 -29.03 4.84 -18.24
C GLU A 485 -29.20 5.64 -19.54
N VAL A 486 -29.37 4.92 -20.65
CA VAL A 486 -29.94 5.51 -21.87
C VAL A 486 -31.43 5.59 -21.63
N ASP A 487 -31.96 6.81 -21.55
CA ASP A 487 -33.40 7.05 -21.45
C ASP A 487 -34.08 6.54 -22.74
N GLU A 488 -34.52 5.28 -22.77
CA GLU A 488 -35.09 4.62 -23.96
C GLU A 488 -36.44 5.22 -24.36
N GLU A 489 -37.12 5.91 -23.43
CA GLU A 489 -38.35 6.63 -23.67
C GLU A 489 -38.11 8.05 -24.19
N ALA A 490 -36.88 8.59 -24.04
CA ALA A 490 -36.55 9.90 -24.55
C ALA A 490 -36.52 9.91 -26.09
N PRO A 491 -37.07 10.96 -26.73
CA PRO A 491 -36.90 11.14 -28.16
C PRO A 491 -35.42 11.26 -28.50
N LEU A 492 -35.00 10.69 -29.64
CA LEU A 492 -33.64 10.77 -30.16
C LEU A 492 -33.09 12.21 -30.02
N ALA A 493 -31.97 12.32 -29.33
CA ALA A 493 -31.31 13.60 -29.08
C ALA A 493 -30.98 14.29 -30.41
N GLN A 494 -31.52 15.49 -30.62
CA GLN A 494 -31.31 16.25 -31.86
C GLN A 494 -30.10 17.19 -31.80
N LYS A 495 -29.60 17.46 -30.59
CA LYS A 495 -28.44 18.32 -30.31
C LYS A 495 -27.80 17.95 -28.97
N PHE A 496 -26.55 18.32 -28.80
CA PHE A 496 -25.87 18.32 -27.52
C PHE A 496 -26.50 19.34 -26.56
N GLU A 497 -26.93 18.86 -25.39
CA GLU A 497 -27.58 19.67 -24.38
C GLU A 497 -27.34 19.08 -22.99
N VAL A 498 -26.99 19.91 -22.02
CA VAL A 498 -26.95 19.54 -20.60
C VAL A 498 -28.19 20.10 -19.93
N TYR A 499 -28.99 19.21 -19.37
CA TYR A 499 -30.29 19.55 -18.76
C TYR A 499 -30.16 20.03 -17.33
N GLY A 500 -29.01 19.82 -16.70
CA GLY A 500 -28.77 20.19 -15.31
C GLY A 500 -28.34 19.00 -14.48
N ASN A 501 -28.25 19.24 -13.17
CA ASN A 501 -28.11 18.18 -12.20
C ASN A 501 -29.32 18.17 -11.25
N TYR A 502 -29.81 16.99 -10.89
CA TYR A 502 -30.90 16.82 -9.93
C TYR A 502 -30.62 15.63 -9.00
N PRO A 503 -30.86 15.77 -7.68
CA PRO A 503 -31.26 16.99 -6.97
C PRO A 503 -30.17 18.08 -6.98
N ASN A 504 -30.54 19.34 -6.75
CA ASN A 504 -29.63 20.48 -6.53
C ASN A 504 -30.35 21.56 -5.69
N PRO A 505 -30.00 21.76 -4.41
CA PRO A 505 -28.87 21.17 -3.68
C PRO A 505 -28.96 19.65 -3.57
N PHE A 506 -27.82 18.99 -3.38
CA PHE A 506 -27.72 17.54 -3.33
C PHE A 506 -26.90 17.07 -2.13
N ASN A 507 -27.16 15.85 -1.68
CA ASN A 507 -26.36 15.12 -0.70
C ASN A 507 -26.84 13.64 -0.68
N PRO A 508 -25.93 12.65 -0.60
CA PRO A 508 -24.53 12.73 -1.01
C PRO A 508 -24.40 12.71 -2.53
N SER A 509 -25.47 12.41 -3.28
CA SER A 509 -25.41 12.23 -4.72
C SER A 509 -26.33 13.14 -5.54
N THR A 510 -25.88 13.47 -6.75
CA THR A 510 -26.65 14.18 -7.77
C THR A 510 -26.44 13.54 -9.13
N GLN A 511 -27.46 13.57 -9.98
CA GLN A 511 -27.36 13.08 -11.34
C GLN A 511 -27.28 14.24 -12.33
N ILE A 512 -26.22 14.28 -13.13
CA ILE A 512 -26.07 15.23 -14.24
C ILE A 512 -26.71 14.60 -15.48
N LYS A 513 -27.79 15.21 -15.98
CA LYS A 513 -28.49 14.76 -17.18
C LYS A 513 -27.98 15.53 -18.40
N PHE A 514 -27.57 14.82 -19.46
CA PHE A 514 -27.11 15.42 -20.70
C PHE A 514 -27.49 14.55 -21.91
N ALA A 515 -27.48 15.13 -23.11
CA ALA A 515 -27.73 14.43 -24.35
C ALA A 515 -26.65 14.75 -25.38
N THR A 516 -26.38 13.79 -26.27
CA THR A 516 -25.53 13.96 -27.45
C THR A 516 -26.23 13.38 -28.68
N GLU A 517 -26.21 14.10 -29.79
CA GLU A 517 -26.94 13.73 -31.02
C GLU A 517 -26.22 12.71 -31.90
N LYS A 518 -24.95 12.45 -31.60
CA LYS A 518 -24.06 11.57 -32.37
C LYS A 518 -23.00 10.96 -31.45
N SER A 519 -22.33 9.93 -31.95
CA SER A 519 -21.13 9.42 -31.29
C SER A 519 -20.11 10.56 -31.13
N SER A 520 -19.74 10.86 -29.87
CA SER A 520 -18.91 12.01 -29.51
C SER A 520 -17.99 11.65 -28.36
N ASP A 521 -16.81 12.27 -28.32
CA ASP A 521 -15.89 12.16 -27.19
C ASP A 521 -16.40 13.04 -26.05
N VAL A 522 -16.84 12.43 -24.95
CA VAL A 522 -17.50 13.10 -23.82
C VAL A 522 -16.63 13.01 -22.57
N THR A 523 -16.32 14.17 -21.98
CA THR A 523 -15.64 14.28 -20.69
C THR A 523 -16.52 15.04 -19.70
N ILE A 524 -16.71 14.51 -18.50
CA ILE A 524 -17.47 15.16 -17.43
C ILE A 524 -16.58 15.32 -16.21
N THR A 525 -16.26 16.57 -15.86
CA THR A 525 -15.31 16.90 -14.80
C THR A 525 -15.97 17.74 -13.71
N ILE A 526 -15.68 17.44 -12.45
CA ILE A 526 -16.13 18.20 -11.28
C ILE A 526 -14.99 19.08 -10.77
N TYR A 527 -15.31 20.34 -10.48
CA TYR A 527 -14.40 21.35 -9.96
C TYR A 527 -14.90 21.95 -8.65
N SER A 528 -13.97 22.32 -7.76
CA SER A 528 -14.26 23.11 -6.57
C SER A 528 -14.55 24.58 -6.93
N ILE A 529 -15.00 25.37 -5.95
CA ILE A 529 -15.19 26.82 -6.12
C ILE A 529 -13.90 27.57 -6.50
N LEU A 530 -12.73 27.02 -6.16
CA LEU A 530 -11.42 27.56 -6.49
C LEU A 530 -10.95 27.14 -7.90
N GLY A 531 -11.72 26.30 -8.60
CA GLY A 531 -11.37 25.77 -9.92
C GLY A 531 -10.44 24.55 -9.87
N GLN A 532 -10.18 23.99 -8.69
CA GLN A 532 -9.43 22.75 -8.55
C GLN A 532 -10.28 21.59 -9.09
N GLU A 533 -9.68 20.74 -9.93
CA GLU A 533 -10.32 19.52 -10.41
C GLU A 533 -10.45 18.51 -9.27
N MET A 534 -11.69 18.23 -8.89
CA MET A 534 -11.99 17.28 -7.82
C MET A 534 -11.98 15.85 -8.35
N THR A 535 -12.70 15.58 -9.44
CA THR A 535 -12.80 14.24 -10.05
C THR A 535 -13.32 14.31 -11.50
N VAL A 536 -13.14 13.24 -12.28
CA VAL A 536 -13.65 13.07 -13.64
C VAL A 536 -14.62 11.89 -13.66
N LEU A 537 -15.90 12.14 -13.91
CA LEU A 537 -16.96 11.13 -13.84
C LEU A 537 -17.04 10.27 -15.10
N GLN A 538 -16.79 10.89 -16.26
CA GLN A 538 -16.84 10.25 -17.58
C GLN A 538 -15.67 10.80 -18.41
N ASN A 539 -15.01 9.94 -19.17
CA ASN A 539 -14.01 10.35 -20.15
C ASN A 539 -13.91 9.33 -21.29
N GLY A 540 -14.55 9.60 -22.43
CA GLY A 540 -14.46 8.75 -23.62
C GLY A 540 -15.65 8.84 -24.55
N ILE A 541 -15.68 7.98 -25.56
CA ILE A 541 -16.69 8.00 -26.63
C ILE A 541 -18.03 7.47 -26.12
N LEU A 542 -19.07 8.30 -26.20
CA LEU A 542 -20.47 7.91 -26.00
C LEU A 542 -21.22 7.94 -27.33
N ASN A 543 -22.17 7.01 -27.53
CA ASN A 543 -23.05 6.99 -28.70
C ASN A 543 -24.11 8.11 -28.64
N ALA A 544 -24.92 8.24 -29.70
CA ALA A 544 -26.06 9.16 -29.66
C ALA A 544 -27.07 8.69 -28.60
N GLY A 545 -27.48 9.59 -27.71
CA GLY A 545 -28.35 9.23 -26.60
C GLY A 545 -28.53 10.36 -25.57
N THR A 546 -29.44 10.12 -24.63
CA THR A 546 -29.62 10.92 -23.41
C THR A 546 -29.15 10.08 -22.24
N TYR A 547 -28.32 10.68 -21.39
CA TYR A 547 -27.57 10.00 -20.33
C TYR A 547 -27.78 10.71 -18.99
N ASN A 548 -27.81 9.93 -17.91
CA ASN A 548 -27.72 10.40 -16.53
C ASN A 548 -26.43 9.86 -15.88
N ILE A 549 -25.59 10.74 -15.32
CA ILE A 549 -24.38 10.33 -14.60
C ILE A 549 -24.40 10.81 -13.15
N SER A 550 -24.13 9.92 -12.22
CA SER A 550 -24.14 10.21 -10.79
C SER A 550 -22.78 10.70 -10.30
N TRP A 551 -22.80 11.70 -9.42
CA TRP A 551 -21.65 12.08 -8.59
C TRP A 551 -22.04 11.95 -7.12
N PHE A 552 -21.19 11.32 -6.31
CA PHE A 552 -21.47 11.00 -4.89
C PHE A 552 -20.75 11.93 -3.90
N GLY A 553 -20.38 13.14 -4.34
CA GLY A 553 -19.73 14.11 -3.47
C GLY A 553 -18.34 13.65 -3.02
N THR A 554 -17.61 12.95 -3.88
CA THR A 554 -16.25 12.45 -3.63
C THR A 554 -15.22 13.12 -4.55
N ASP A 555 -13.97 13.21 -4.10
CA ASP A 555 -12.83 13.61 -4.93
C ASP A 555 -12.21 12.41 -5.66
N ARG A 556 -11.12 12.65 -6.39
CA ARG A 556 -10.36 11.64 -7.16
C ARG A 556 -9.73 10.54 -6.32
N TYR A 557 -9.67 10.72 -4.99
CA TYR A 557 -9.16 9.74 -4.04
C TYR A 557 -10.30 9.02 -3.31
N GLY A 558 -11.55 9.36 -3.60
CA GLY A 558 -12.73 8.76 -2.98
C GLY A 558 -13.13 9.39 -1.65
N ASN A 559 -12.42 10.44 -1.23
CA ASN A 559 -12.73 11.16 -0.01
C ASN A 559 -13.98 12.02 -0.21
N LYS A 560 -14.87 12.04 0.79
CA LYS A 560 -16.06 12.91 0.78
C LYS A 560 -15.62 14.37 0.80
N VAL A 561 -15.98 15.13 -0.22
CA VAL A 561 -15.65 16.57 -0.29
C VAL A 561 -16.51 17.38 0.70
N PRO A 562 -16.06 18.55 1.20
CA PRO A 562 -16.83 19.37 2.14
C PRO A 562 -18.14 19.92 1.55
N SER A 563 -19.11 20.30 2.39
CA SER A 563 -20.27 21.09 1.93
C SER A 563 -19.81 22.35 1.20
N GLY A 564 -20.45 22.69 0.09
CA GLY A 564 -20.02 23.83 -0.69
C GLY A 564 -20.55 23.86 -2.11
N VAL A 565 -20.12 24.89 -2.82
CA VAL A 565 -20.44 25.07 -4.23
C VAL A 565 -19.39 24.36 -5.07
N TYR A 566 -19.87 23.54 -6.00
CA TYR A 566 -19.07 22.83 -6.99
C TYR A 566 -19.57 23.17 -8.40
N PHE A 567 -18.73 22.93 -9.39
CA PHE A 567 -19.10 23.09 -10.80
C PHE A 567 -18.83 21.79 -11.53
N TYR A 568 -19.77 21.36 -12.38
CA TYR A 568 -19.47 20.35 -13.38
C TYR A 568 -19.22 21.02 -14.73
N GLU A 569 -18.34 20.42 -15.52
CA GLU A 569 -18.13 20.70 -16.94
C GLU A 569 -18.44 19.44 -17.73
N VAL A 570 -19.38 19.51 -18.68
CA VAL A 570 -19.61 18.48 -19.69
C VAL A 570 -19.03 18.98 -21.00
N ARG A 571 -18.00 18.29 -21.49
CA ARG A 571 -17.38 18.50 -22.79
C ARG A 571 -17.84 17.40 -23.74
N SER A 572 -18.25 17.75 -24.95
CA SER A 572 -18.60 16.82 -26.04
C SER A 572 -17.95 17.31 -27.33
N ASP A 573 -16.91 16.63 -27.78
CA ASP A 573 -15.96 17.10 -28.79
C ASP A 573 -15.45 18.53 -28.45
N ASN A 574 -15.76 19.52 -29.30
CA ASN A 574 -15.39 20.93 -29.13
C ASN A 574 -16.45 21.77 -28.39
N ARG A 575 -17.48 21.14 -27.82
CA ARG A 575 -18.59 21.83 -27.14
C ARG A 575 -18.46 21.66 -25.64
N ILE A 576 -18.66 22.74 -24.89
CA ILE A 576 -18.54 22.75 -23.44
C ILE A 576 -19.80 23.39 -22.84
N GLN A 577 -20.40 22.71 -21.87
CA GLN A 577 -21.45 23.28 -21.02
C GLN A 577 -21.09 23.04 -19.56
N LYS A 578 -21.44 24.00 -18.70
CA LYS A 578 -21.11 23.97 -17.28
C LYS A 578 -22.36 24.17 -16.46
N GLY A 579 -22.41 23.58 -15.28
CA GLY A 579 -23.44 23.86 -14.30
C GLY A 579 -22.87 23.93 -12.89
N LYS A 580 -23.65 24.56 -12.01
CA LYS A 580 -23.30 24.78 -10.61
C LYS A 580 -24.10 23.82 -9.75
N MET A 581 -23.43 23.14 -8.84
CA MET A 581 -24.01 22.24 -7.85
C MET A 581 -23.77 22.78 -6.45
N LEU A 582 -24.72 22.57 -5.55
CA LEU A 582 -24.57 22.86 -4.14
C LEU A 582 -24.66 21.56 -3.35
N LEU A 583 -23.53 21.12 -2.79
CA LEU A 583 -23.47 20.01 -1.85
C LEU A 583 -23.79 20.55 -0.45
N LEU A 584 -24.81 19.99 0.20
CA LEU A 584 -25.15 20.30 1.59
C LEU A 584 -24.99 19.04 2.43
N LYS A 585 -23.86 18.90 3.13
CA LYS A 585 -23.80 17.94 4.25
C LYS A 585 -24.83 18.34 5.29
#